data_AF-A0A2D6IKQ4-F1
#
_entry.id   AF-A0A2D6IKQ4-F1
#
_cell.length_a   1.000
_cell.length_b   1.000
_cell.length_c   1.000
_cell.angle_alpha   90.00
_cell.angle_beta   90.00
_cell.angle_gamma   90.00
#
_symmetry.space_group_name_H-M   'P 1'
#
loop_
_entity.id
_entity.type
_entity.pdbx_description
1 polymer ?
#
loop_
_entity_poly.entity_id
_entity_poly.type
_entity_poly.pdbx_seq_one_letter_code
_entity_poly.pdbx_strand_id
1 'polypeptide(L)'
;MGFFKKPILSKKRKKALNEFRKHAVSALKDLKKSAPDDLAKNIYSHMIRNVEHTPIYFYPRRNLRENLFSAGGKVFGSVVKGEHVNQIKIYQQGNKHWAVKSDFINMPSEHVFEGDKLTINGIFTLSHEYAHFPKPALGAFAAKNKMDYEQAEELLADVLSAKLAVKMGYPKDHILNHFAGRGIVYGRVPFKAFILKAVGK
;
A
#
# COMPACT_ATOMS: atom_id res chain seq x y z
N MET A 1 33.70 -16.22 13.21
CA MET A 1 32.32 -16.74 13.41
C MET A 1 31.43 -16.21 12.29
N GLY A 2 31.03 -17.05 11.35
CA GLY A 2 30.13 -16.65 10.27
C GLY A 2 28.72 -16.43 10.81
N PHE A 3 28.27 -15.19 10.90
CA PHE A 3 26.86 -14.89 11.13
C PHE A 3 26.08 -15.37 9.91
N PHE A 4 25.47 -16.56 10.00
CA PHE A 4 24.44 -16.98 9.06
C PHE A 4 23.31 -15.95 9.11
N LYS A 5 23.32 -15.00 8.16
CA LYS A 5 22.21 -14.05 7.99
C LYS A 5 20.95 -14.88 7.78
N LYS A 6 20.04 -14.86 8.77
CA LYS A 6 18.74 -15.53 8.63
C LYS A 6 18.09 -15.05 7.33
N PRO A 7 17.56 -15.95 6.49
CA PRO A 7 16.86 -15.53 5.28
C PRO A 7 15.71 -14.59 5.66
N ILE A 8 15.61 -13.45 4.98
CA ILE A 8 14.64 -12.39 5.27
C ILE A 8 13.21 -12.94 5.30
N LEU A 9 12.90 -13.90 4.41
CA LEU A 9 11.66 -14.66 4.41
C LEU A 9 11.88 -16.07 4.98
N SER A 10 11.77 -16.21 6.30
CA SER A 10 11.67 -17.51 6.96
C SER A 10 10.41 -18.26 6.50
N LYS A 11 10.36 -19.59 6.67
CA LYS A 11 9.15 -20.39 6.38
C LYS A 11 7.92 -19.83 7.11
N LYS A 12 8.10 -19.35 8.35
CA LYS A 12 7.04 -18.75 9.17
C LYS A 12 6.58 -17.39 8.63
N ARG A 13 7.51 -16.51 8.24
CA ARG A 13 7.18 -15.23 7.59
C ARG A 13 6.42 -15.42 6.27
N LYS A 14 6.83 -16.40 5.45
CA LYS A 14 6.10 -16.78 4.23
C LYS A 14 4.68 -17.25 4.55
N LYS A 15 4.52 -18.08 5.58
CA LYS A 15 3.20 -18.55 6.03
C LYS A 15 2.32 -17.38 6.48
N ALA A 16 2.83 -16.48 7.33
CA ALA A 16 2.11 -15.30 7.79
C ALA A 16 1.69 -14.38 6.63
N LEU A 17 2.57 -14.15 5.66
CA LEU A 17 2.26 -13.37 4.45
C LEU A 17 1.15 -14.03 3.61
N ASN A 18 1.20 -15.35 3.44
CA ASN A 18 0.20 -16.08 2.68
C ASN A 18 -1.16 -16.12 3.40
N GLU A 19 -1.18 -16.24 4.72
CA GLU A 19 -2.40 -16.15 5.53
C GLU A 19 -3.03 -14.76 5.42
N PHE A 20 -2.22 -13.70 5.51
CA PHE A 20 -2.67 -12.34 5.25
C PHE A 20 -3.26 -12.19 3.84
N ARG A 21 -2.57 -12.63 2.79
CA ARG A 21 -3.07 -12.56 1.41
C ARG A 21 -4.41 -13.28 1.24
N LYS A 22 -4.56 -14.48 1.81
CA LYS A 22 -5.83 -15.23 1.78
C LYS A 22 -6.96 -14.46 2.47
N HIS A 23 -6.70 -13.90 3.65
CA HIS A 23 -7.69 -13.12 4.38
C HIS A 23 -8.07 -11.83 3.62
N ALA A 24 -7.07 -11.12 3.08
CA ALA A 24 -7.29 -9.92 2.28
C ALA A 24 -8.12 -10.21 1.02
N VAL A 25 -7.82 -11.28 0.27
CA VAL A 25 -8.63 -11.72 -0.89
C VAL A 25 -10.06 -12.03 -0.49
N SER A 26 -10.28 -12.74 0.62
CA SER A 26 -11.63 -13.03 1.12
C SER A 26 -12.40 -11.75 1.45
N ALA A 27 -11.77 -10.82 2.17
CA ALA A 27 -12.35 -9.53 2.52
C ALA A 27 -12.69 -8.70 1.27
N LEU A 28 -11.79 -8.66 0.28
CA LEU A 28 -12.03 -7.94 -0.98
C LEU A 28 -13.15 -8.56 -1.81
N LYS A 29 -13.29 -9.90 -1.82
CA LYS A 29 -14.41 -10.58 -2.49
C LYS A 29 -15.76 -10.18 -1.87
N ASP A 30 -15.82 -10.08 -0.55
CA ASP A 30 -17.00 -9.60 0.14
C ASP A 30 -17.30 -8.13 -0.16
N LEU A 31 -16.29 -7.26 -0.14
CA LEU A 31 -16.44 -5.84 -0.51
C LEU A 31 -16.91 -5.67 -1.95
N LYS A 32 -16.42 -6.53 -2.86
CA LYS A 32 -16.89 -6.59 -4.25
C LYS A 32 -18.36 -7.00 -4.33
N LYS A 33 -18.79 -7.98 -3.53
CA LYS A 33 -20.18 -8.44 -3.51
C LYS A 33 -21.15 -7.36 -3.01
N SER A 34 -20.73 -6.53 -2.05
CA SER A 34 -21.52 -5.43 -1.50
C SER A 34 -21.28 -4.06 -2.17
N ALA A 35 -20.49 -4.02 -3.25
CA ALA A 35 -20.18 -2.78 -3.94
C ALA A 35 -21.41 -2.19 -4.66
N PRO A 36 -21.63 -0.87 -4.58
CA PRO A 36 -22.85 -0.22 -5.08
C PRO A 36 -22.93 -0.17 -6.61
N ASP A 37 -21.79 -0.18 -7.28
CA ASP A 37 -21.69 0.01 -8.73
C ASP A 37 -20.53 -0.83 -9.32
N ASP A 38 -20.53 -0.96 -10.64
CA ASP A 38 -19.53 -1.76 -11.35
C ASP A 38 -18.13 -1.13 -11.30
N LEU A 39 -18.05 0.19 -11.13
CA LEU A 39 -16.78 0.89 -10.92
C LEU A 39 -16.09 0.41 -9.64
N ALA A 40 -16.82 0.37 -8.53
CA ALA A 40 -16.34 -0.14 -7.25
C ALA A 40 -16.02 -1.64 -7.32
N LYS A 41 -16.83 -2.44 -8.02
CA LYS A 41 -16.51 -3.87 -8.25
C LYS A 41 -15.21 -4.06 -9.02
N ASN A 42 -14.96 -3.22 -10.02
CA ASN A 42 -13.73 -3.26 -10.82
C ASN A 42 -12.51 -2.88 -9.98
N ILE A 43 -12.62 -1.83 -9.16
CA ILE A 43 -11.57 -1.43 -8.21
C ILE A 43 -11.19 -2.59 -7.28
N TYR A 44 -12.15 -3.25 -6.65
CA TYR A 44 -11.84 -4.40 -5.77
C TYR A 44 -11.30 -5.60 -6.54
N SER A 45 -11.73 -5.82 -7.79
CA SER A 45 -11.19 -6.89 -8.65
C SER A 45 -9.71 -6.66 -8.99
N HIS A 46 -9.33 -5.43 -9.29
CA HIS A 46 -7.93 -5.07 -9.50
C HIS A 46 -7.10 -5.27 -8.24
N MET A 47 -7.62 -4.85 -7.08
CA MET A 47 -6.91 -5.03 -5.81
C MET A 47 -6.73 -6.52 -5.47
N ILE A 48 -7.72 -7.38 -5.73
CA ILE A 48 -7.59 -8.85 -5.60
C ILE A 48 -6.44 -9.36 -6.47
N ARG A 49 -6.40 -8.96 -7.74
CA ARG A 49 -5.34 -9.35 -8.68
C ARG A 49 -3.96 -8.93 -8.16
N ASN A 50 -3.83 -7.73 -7.60
CA ASN A 50 -2.58 -7.26 -7.03
C ASN A 50 -2.16 -8.09 -5.80
N VAL A 51 -3.09 -8.41 -4.90
CA VAL A 51 -2.80 -9.27 -3.73
C VAL A 51 -2.31 -10.67 -4.15
N GLU A 52 -2.92 -11.24 -5.19
CA GLU A 52 -2.62 -12.58 -5.69
C GLU A 52 -1.31 -12.64 -6.49
N HIS A 53 -1.05 -11.62 -7.32
CA HIS A 53 -0.02 -11.71 -8.35
C HIS A 53 1.16 -10.76 -8.18
N THR A 54 1.06 -9.68 -7.40
CA THR A 54 2.17 -8.74 -7.27
C THR A 54 3.28 -9.35 -6.39
N PRO A 55 4.50 -9.56 -6.93
CA PRO A 55 5.65 -10.00 -6.14
C PRO A 55 6.06 -8.94 -5.13
N ILE A 56 6.53 -9.38 -3.96
CA ILE A 56 7.07 -8.49 -2.92
C ILE A 56 8.55 -8.79 -2.73
N TYR A 57 9.39 -7.76 -2.82
CA TYR A 57 10.80 -7.81 -2.51
C TYR A 57 11.06 -7.18 -1.16
N PHE A 58 11.62 -7.98 -0.24
CA PHE A 58 11.94 -7.53 1.12
C PHE A 58 13.43 -7.21 1.26
N TYR A 59 13.72 -6.04 1.84
CA TYR A 59 15.08 -5.62 2.17
C TYR A 59 15.32 -5.60 3.68
N PRO A 60 16.53 -5.92 4.16
CA PRO A 60 16.85 -5.98 5.59
C PRO A 60 17.10 -4.57 6.14
N ARG A 61 16.07 -3.73 6.13
CA ARG A 61 16.06 -2.35 6.63
C ARG A 61 14.75 -2.09 7.39
N ARG A 62 14.74 -1.04 8.21
CA ARG A 62 13.52 -0.50 8.85
C ARG A 62 12.67 0.35 7.89
N ASN A 63 13.30 1.14 7.03
CA ASN A 63 12.65 2.06 6.08
C ASN A 63 13.31 1.93 4.68
N LEU A 64 12.59 2.25 3.60
CA LEU A 64 13.14 2.32 2.24
C LEU A 64 13.94 3.62 2.05
N ARG A 65 13.36 4.73 2.48
CA ARG A 65 13.99 6.06 2.48
C ARG A 65 13.57 6.82 3.74
N GLU A 66 14.50 7.59 4.28
CA GLU A 66 14.28 8.49 5.41
C GLU A 66 14.98 9.81 5.09
N ASN A 67 14.21 10.90 5.09
CA ASN A 67 14.73 12.26 4.91
C ASN A 67 14.37 13.08 6.15
N LEU A 68 15.37 13.68 6.79
CA LEU A 68 15.17 14.67 7.85
C LEU A 68 15.27 16.07 7.23
N PHE A 69 14.35 16.96 7.57
CA PHE A 69 14.38 18.35 7.13
C PHE A 69 13.93 19.29 8.24
N SER A 70 14.42 20.53 8.20
CA SER A 70 14.11 21.55 9.19
C SER A 70 13.21 22.62 8.57
N ALA A 71 12.09 22.93 9.23
CA ALA A 71 11.19 24.02 8.82
C ALA A 71 10.67 24.76 10.07
N GLY A 72 10.78 26.08 10.10
CA GLY A 72 10.30 26.90 11.23
C GLY A 72 10.87 26.52 12.60
N GLY A 73 12.17 26.17 12.65
CA GLY A 73 12.86 25.80 13.91
C GLY A 73 12.51 24.40 14.45
N LYS A 74 11.75 23.59 13.71
CA LYS A 74 11.42 22.21 14.06
C LYS A 74 12.02 21.23 13.05
N VAL A 75 12.46 20.08 13.55
CA VAL A 75 12.95 18.96 12.73
C VAL A 75 11.77 18.04 12.40
N PHE A 76 11.60 17.74 11.12
CA PHE A 76 10.61 16.82 10.59
C PHE A 76 11.32 15.64 9.92
N GLY A 77 10.68 14.47 9.94
CA GLY A 77 11.13 13.28 9.23
C GLY A 77 10.08 12.80 8.24
N SER A 78 10.49 12.58 6.99
CA SER A 78 9.71 11.85 5.98
C SER A 78 10.28 10.44 5.85
N VAL A 79 9.41 9.44 5.97
CA VAL A 79 9.80 8.02 5.95
C VAL A 79 8.95 7.27 4.93
N VAL A 80 9.62 6.70 3.92
CA VAL A 80 8.99 5.81 2.93
C VAL A 80 9.12 4.37 3.43
N LYS A 81 7.98 3.73 3.69
CA LYS A 81 7.90 2.40 4.35
C LYS A 81 7.45 1.28 3.40
N GLY A 82 7.14 1.62 2.16
CA GLY A 82 6.72 0.74 1.07
C GLY A 82 6.74 1.52 -0.23
N GLU A 83 6.90 0.81 -1.36
CA GLU A 83 6.80 1.42 -2.69
C GLU A 83 6.31 0.38 -3.70
N HIS A 84 5.20 0.68 -4.36
CA HIS A 84 4.73 -0.03 -5.54
C HIS A 84 5.49 0.47 -6.77
N VAL A 85 6.37 -0.38 -7.29
CA VAL A 85 7.25 -0.07 -8.41
C VAL A 85 6.65 -0.60 -9.71
N ASN A 86 6.31 0.31 -10.62
CA ASN A 86 6.01 0.01 -12.01
C ASN A 86 7.29 0.24 -12.84
N GLN A 87 8.08 -0.79 -13.09
CA GLN A 87 9.29 -0.67 -13.92
C GLN A 87 9.02 -1.11 -15.35
N ILE A 88 9.47 -0.34 -16.33
CA ILE A 88 9.54 -0.75 -17.73
C ILE A 88 11.01 -1.03 -18.07
N LYS A 89 11.38 -2.31 -18.18
CA LYS A 89 12.71 -2.69 -18.67
C LYS A 89 12.66 -2.85 -20.19
N ILE A 90 13.34 -1.95 -20.89
CA ILE A 90 13.53 -2.07 -22.34
C ILE A 90 14.75 -2.95 -22.59
N TYR A 91 14.54 -4.07 -23.24
CA TYR A 91 15.59 -4.96 -23.73
C TYR A 91 15.75 -4.73 -25.22
N GLN A 92 17.00 -4.74 -25.67
CA GLN A 92 17.33 -4.64 -27.09
C GLN A 92 18.21 -5.84 -27.47
N GLN A 93 17.81 -6.58 -28.49
CA GLN A 93 18.62 -7.62 -29.12
C GLN A 93 18.60 -7.40 -30.64
N GLY A 94 19.70 -6.91 -31.19
CA GLY A 94 19.76 -6.45 -32.58
C GLY A 94 18.78 -5.30 -32.83
N ASN A 95 17.97 -5.41 -33.90
CA ASN A 95 16.96 -4.40 -34.28
C ASN A 95 15.61 -4.57 -33.55
N LYS A 96 15.47 -5.55 -32.66
CA LYS A 96 14.24 -5.78 -31.92
C LYS A 96 14.35 -5.17 -30.53
N HIS A 97 13.30 -4.42 -30.17
CA HIS A 97 13.11 -3.85 -28.84
C HIS A 97 11.91 -4.54 -28.19
N TRP A 98 12.05 -4.96 -26.94
CA TRP A 98 10.90 -5.39 -26.14
C TRP A 98 10.92 -4.75 -24.76
N ALA A 99 9.78 -4.17 -24.38
CA ALA A 99 9.56 -3.61 -23.06
C ALA A 99 8.92 -4.67 -22.16
N VAL A 100 9.59 -5.06 -21.08
CA VAL A 100 9.03 -5.88 -20.02
C VAL A 100 8.60 -4.97 -18.90
N LYS A 101 7.30 -4.91 -18.64
CA LYS A 101 6.77 -4.27 -17.44
C LYS A 101 6.91 -5.23 -16.26
N SER A 102 7.62 -4.82 -15.22
CA SER A 102 7.69 -5.54 -13.95
C SER A 102 7.02 -4.70 -12.87
N ASP A 103 5.89 -5.18 -12.37
CA ASP A 103 5.14 -4.58 -11.27
C ASP A 103 5.47 -5.35 -10.00
N PHE A 104 6.04 -4.69 -9.00
CA PHE A 104 6.41 -5.30 -7.73
C PHE A 104 6.34 -4.33 -6.56
N ILE A 105 6.23 -4.88 -5.36
CA ILE A 105 6.19 -4.10 -4.12
C ILE A 105 7.54 -4.23 -3.41
N ASN A 106 8.17 -3.10 -3.14
CA ASN A 106 9.37 -3.03 -2.29
C ASN A 106 8.97 -2.75 -0.86
N MET A 107 9.51 -3.51 0.09
CA MET A 107 9.21 -3.31 1.51
C MET A 107 10.44 -3.53 2.41
N PRO A 108 10.62 -2.74 3.47
CA PRO A 108 11.56 -3.03 4.54
C PRO A 108 11.02 -4.20 5.37
N SER A 109 11.82 -5.25 5.53
CA SER A 109 11.38 -6.45 6.25
C SER A 109 11.12 -6.20 7.72
N GLU A 110 11.82 -5.25 8.35
CA GLU A 110 11.64 -4.92 9.77
C GLU A 110 10.42 -4.02 10.01
N HIS A 111 9.94 -3.33 8.98
CA HIS A 111 8.63 -2.66 9.04
C HIS A 111 7.50 -3.67 8.92
N VAL A 112 7.66 -4.65 8.03
CA VAL A 112 6.61 -5.64 7.75
C VAL A 112 6.52 -6.73 8.81
N PHE A 113 7.66 -7.16 9.36
CA PHE A 113 7.73 -8.27 10.29
C PHE A 113 8.37 -7.89 11.63
N GLU A 114 7.73 -8.32 12.72
CA GLU A 114 8.33 -8.37 14.05
C GLU A 114 8.54 -9.84 14.41
N GLY A 115 9.81 -10.28 14.45
CA GLY A 115 10.14 -11.70 14.51
C GLY A 115 9.58 -12.46 13.31
N ASP A 116 8.69 -13.43 13.56
CA ASP A 116 8.03 -14.26 12.54
C ASP A 116 6.59 -13.82 12.22
N LYS A 117 6.10 -12.73 12.83
CA LYS A 117 4.72 -12.22 12.66
C LYS A 117 4.69 -10.97 11.80
N LEU A 118 3.59 -10.75 11.09
CA LEU A 118 3.32 -9.47 10.43
C LEU A 118 2.97 -8.41 11.48
N THR A 119 3.51 -7.21 11.32
CA THR A 119 3.11 -6.06 12.14
C THR A 119 1.82 -5.45 11.59
N ILE A 120 1.03 -4.80 12.44
CA ILE A 120 -0.19 -4.09 12.00
C ILE A 120 0.17 -3.00 10.97
N ASN A 121 1.24 -2.24 11.22
CA ASN A 121 1.71 -1.23 10.28
C ASN A 121 2.17 -1.83 8.94
N GLY A 122 2.84 -2.97 8.98
CA GLY A 122 3.24 -3.72 7.79
C GLY A 122 2.05 -4.17 6.96
N ILE A 123 0.99 -4.65 7.62
CA ILE A 123 -0.27 -5.05 6.97
C ILE A 123 -0.91 -3.86 6.27
N PHE A 124 -1.06 -2.72 6.95
CA PHE A 124 -1.70 -1.54 6.36
C PHE A 124 -0.87 -0.92 5.23
N THR A 125 0.47 -0.93 5.34
CA THR A 125 1.33 -0.53 4.23
C THR A 125 1.19 -1.49 3.06
N LEU A 126 1.23 -2.81 3.25
CA LEU A 126 1.00 -3.77 2.17
C LEU A 126 -0.37 -3.57 1.51
N SER A 127 -1.43 -3.37 2.29
CA SER A 127 -2.77 -3.08 1.78
C SER A 127 -2.82 -1.78 0.96
N HIS A 128 -2.08 -0.75 1.36
CA HIS A 128 -1.91 0.49 0.59
C HIS A 128 -1.18 0.22 -0.73
N GLU A 129 -0.05 -0.50 -0.69
CA GLU A 129 0.72 -0.81 -1.90
C GLU A 129 -0.07 -1.66 -2.90
N TYR A 130 -0.95 -2.55 -2.43
CA TYR A 130 -1.86 -3.31 -3.28
C TYR A 130 -2.97 -2.47 -3.91
N ALA A 131 -3.28 -1.31 -3.33
CA ALA A 131 -4.26 -0.37 -3.84
C ALA A 131 -3.70 0.58 -4.92
N HIS A 132 -2.41 0.51 -5.23
CA HIS A 132 -1.82 1.21 -6.37
C HIS A 132 -2.09 0.46 -7.68
N PHE A 133 -2.80 1.12 -8.57
CA PHE A 133 -3.07 0.72 -9.95
C PHE A 133 -3.76 1.88 -10.67
N PRO A 134 -3.84 1.89 -12.02
CA PRO A 134 -4.59 2.91 -12.75
C PRO A 134 -6.06 2.91 -12.34
N LYS A 135 -6.46 3.89 -11.53
CA LYS A 135 -7.83 4.00 -11.03
C LYS A 135 -8.72 4.65 -12.09
N PRO A 136 -9.88 4.06 -12.43
CA PRO A 136 -10.81 4.67 -13.36
C PRO A 136 -11.35 5.99 -12.78
N ALA A 137 -11.57 6.99 -13.64
CA ALA A 137 -12.04 8.33 -13.27
C ALA A 137 -11.14 9.11 -12.30
N LEU A 138 -9.86 8.73 -12.15
CA LEU A 138 -8.93 9.40 -11.24
C LEU A 138 -8.75 10.90 -11.56
N GLY A 139 -8.65 11.26 -12.85
CA GLY A 139 -8.55 12.66 -13.27
C GLY A 139 -9.78 13.50 -12.90
N ALA A 140 -10.99 12.95 -13.04
CA ALA A 140 -12.21 13.63 -12.63
C ALA A 140 -12.29 13.81 -11.10
N PHE A 141 -11.84 12.80 -10.34
CA PHE A 141 -11.74 12.90 -8.89
C PHE A 141 -10.71 13.95 -8.46
N ALA A 142 -9.53 13.98 -9.09
CA ALA A 142 -8.48 14.95 -8.81
C ALA A 142 -8.96 16.39 -9.06
N ALA A 143 -9.57 16.64 -10.23
CA ALA A 143 -10.15 17.93 -10.59
C ALA A 143 -11.23 18.39 -9.61
N LYS A 144 -12.16 17.49 -9.24
CA LYS A 144 -13.24 17.79 -8.29
C LYS A 144 -12.71 18.22 -6.91
N ASN A 145 -11.62 17.61 -6.46
CA ASN A 145 -11.05 17.86 -5.13
C ASN A 145 -9.89 18.88 -5.15
N LYS A 146 -9.56 19.46 -6.31
CA LYS A 146 -8.44 20.39 -6.50
C LYS A 146 -7.10 19.79 -6.02
N MET A 147 -6.88 18.52 -6.38
CA MET A 147 -5.67 17.76 -6.08
C MET A 147 -4.90 17.50 -7.37
N ASP A 148 -3.58 17.34 -7.27
CA ASP A 148 -2.85 16.74 -8.38
C ASP A 148 -3.17 15.24 -8.49
N TYR A 149 -2.73 14.62 -9.59
CA TYR A 149 -3.04 13.22 -9.88
C TYR A 149 -2.38 12.26 -8.88
N GLU A 150 -1.18 12.57 -8.41
CA GLU A 150 -0.41 11.74 -7.49
C GLU A 150 -1.06 11.74 -6.10
N GLN A 151 -1.40 12.92 -5.57
CA GLN A 151 -2.15 13.08 -4.33
C GLN A 151 -3.51 12.36 -4.39
N ALA A 152 -4.20 12.41 -5.54
CA ALA A 152 -5.47 11.73 -5.71
C ALA A 152 -5.30 10.20 -5.70
N GLU A 153 -4.25 9.69 -6.32
CA GLU A 153 -3.93 8.27 -6.39
C GLU A 153 -3.60 7.70 -5.00
N GLU A 154 -2.75 8.40 -4.26
CA GLU A 154 -2.33 8.13 -2.88
C GLU A 154 -3.51 8.16 -1.91
N LEU A 155 -4.37 9.20 -1.99
CA LEU A 155 -5.56 9.31 -1.15
C LEU A 155 -6.50 8.13 -1.37
N LEU A 156 -6.73 7.75 -2.62
CA LEU A 156 -7.58 6.60 -2.92
C LEU A 156 -6.94 5.27 -2.50
N ALA A 157 -5.61 5.14 -2.57
CA ALA A 157 -4.90 3.99 -2.04
C ALA A 157 -5.07 3.88 -0.51
N ASP A 158 -4.94 4.99 0.21
CA ASP A 158 -5.19 5.07 1.66
C ASP A 158 -6.65 4.71 2.01
N VAL A 159 -7.63 5.24 1.26
CA VAL A 159 -9.06 4.92 1.45
C VAL A 159 -9.36 3.44 1.22
N LEU A 160 -8.79 2.83 0.19
CA LEU A 160 -8.99 1.41 -0.11
C LEU A 160 -8.32 0.51 0.93
N SER A 161 -7.12 0.88 1.37
CA SER A 161 -6.43 0.21 2.48
C SER A 161 -7.26 0.25 3.77
N ALA A 162 -7.84 1.41 4.12
CA ALA A 162 -8.71 1.55 5.28
C ALA A 162 -9.99 0.69 5.18
N LYS A 163 -10.66 0.66 4.02
CA LYS A 163 -11.84 -0.19 3.80
C LYS A 163 -11.52 -1.68 3.94
N LEU A 164 -10.39 -2.09 3.39
CA LEU A 164 -9.91 -3.47 3.52
C LEU A 164 -9.64 -3.81 4.99
N ALA A 165 -8.98 -2.92 5.73
CA ALA A 165 -8.70 -3.11 7.14
C ALA A 165 -9.98 -3.28 7.98
N VAL A 166 -11.01 -2.45 7.76
CA VAL A 166 -12.32 -2.63 8.41
C VAL A 166 -12.91 -3.98 8.07
N LYS A 167 -12.91 -4.36 6.79
CA LYS A 167 -13.50 -5.63 6.36
C LYS A 167 -12.76 -6.85 6.93
N MET A 168 -11.47 -6.74 7.17
CA MET A 168 -10.64 -7.75 7.84
C MET A 168 -10.82 -7.77 9.37
N GLY A 169 -11.64 -6.87 9.94
CA GLY A 169 -11.97 -6.85 11.37
C GLY A 169 -10.95 -6.11 12.25
N TYR A 170 -10.11 -5.24 11.68
CA TYR A 170 -9.20 -4.44 12.51
C TYR A 170 -9.96 -3.37 13.30
N PRO A 171 -9.60 -3.14 14.58
CA PRO A 171 -10.21 -2.09 15.39
C PRO A 171 -10.03 -0.71 14.77
N LYS A 172 -11.09 0.11 14.84
CA LYS A 172 -11.11 1.49 14.32
C LYS A 172 -9.92 2.31 14.80
N ASP A 173 -9.57 2.21 16.08
CA ASP A 173 -8.46 2.97 16.66
C ASP A 173 -7.11 2.60 16.04
N HIS A 174 -6.88 1.31 15.74
CA HIS A 174 -5.65 0.89 15.06
C HIS A 174 -5.54 1.47 13.65
N ILE A 175 -6.67 1.49 12.93
CA ILE A 175 -6.72 2.04 11.57
C ILE A 175 -6.45 3.55 11.62
N LEU A 176 -7.15 4.29 12.48
CA LEU A 176 -6.99 5.73 12.61
C LEU A 176 -5.59 6.13 13.07
N ASN A 177 -4.99 5.39 14.00
CA ASN A 177 -3.61 5.62 14.46
C ASN A 177 -2.59 5.43 13.33
N HIS A 178 -2.81 4.47 12.41
CA HIS A 178 -1.91 4.27 11.27
C HIS A 178 -1.92 5.46 10.30
N PHE A 179 -3.10 6.04 10.05
CA PHE A 179 -3.25 7.18 9.16
C PHE A 179 -2.98 8.53 9.87
N ALA A 180 -2.74 8.53 11.18
CA ALA A 180 -2.40 9.74 11.93
C ALA A 180 -1.10 10.34 11.39
N GLY A 181 -1.13 11.64 11.06
CA GLY A 181 0.02 12.37 10.51
C GLY A 181 0.18 12.30 8.99
N ARG A 182 -0.44 11.34 8.28
CA ARG A 182 -0.41 11.29 6.79
C ARG A 182 -1.12 12.49 6.16
N GLY A 183 -2.09 13.08 6.86
CA GLY A 183 -2.82 14.27 6.43
C GLY A 183 -1.94 15.49 6.11
N ILE A 184 -0.74 15.59 6.70
CA ILE A 184 0.20 16.70 6.45
C ILE A 184 0.61 16.76 4.96
N VAL A 185 0.68 15.60 4.31
CA VAL A 185 1.10 15.47 2.89
C VAL A 185 0.02 15.97 1.91
N TYR A 186 -1.24 16.04 2.36
CA TYR A 186 -2.39 16.38 1.52
C TYR A 186 -2.85 17.86 1.65
N GLY A 187 -2.10 18.70 2.37
CA GLY A 187 -2.36 20.14 2.46
C GLY A 187 -3.77 20.50 2.94
N ARG A 188 -4.56 21.17 2.08
CA ARG A 188 -5.93 21.65 2.40
C ARG A 188 -7.01 20.58 2.21
N VAL A 189 -6.66 19.40 1.71
CA VAL A 189 -7.63 18.32 1.45
C VAL A 189 -8.10 17.75 2.79
N PRO A 190 -9.42 17.47 2.96
CA PRO A 190 -9.95 16.90 4.19
C PRO A 190 -9.64 15.39 4.28
N PHE A 191 -8.36 15.01 4.25
CA PHE A 191 -7.87 13.62 4.31
C PHE A 191 -8.56 12.81 5.42
N LYS A 192 -8.63 13.39 6.63
CA LYS A 192 -9.26 12.74 7.79
C LYS A 192 -10.74 12.41 7.54
N ALA A 193 -11.47 13.26 6.81
CA ALA A 193 -12.88 13.00 6.49
C ALA A 193 -13.05 11.81 5.54
N PHE A 194 -12.15 11.67 4.55
CA PHE A 194 -12.14 10.51 3.65
C PHE A 194 -11.86 9.21 4.39
N ILE A 195 -10.85 9.19 5.28
CA ILE A 195 -10.53 8.02 6.10
C ILE A 195 -11.67 7.69 7.06
N LEU A 196 -12.25 8.69 7.76
CA LEU A 196 -13.39 8.44 8.65
C LEU A 196 -14.60 7.87 7.90
N LYS A 197 -14.87 8.35 6.69
CA LYS A 197 -15.92 7.79 5.83
C LYS A 197 -15.61 6.36 5.41
N ALA A 198 -14.35 6.03 5.15
CA ALA A 198 -13.91 4.69 4.79
C ALA A 198 -14.01 3.70 5.96
N VAL A 199 -13.73 4.17 7.19
CA VAL A 199 -13.73 3.34 8.39
C VAL A 199 -15.15 3.11 8.94
N GLY A 200 -16.11 3.94 8.55
CA GLY A 200 -17.46 3.94 9.12
C GLY A 200 -17.55 4.80 10.39
N LYS A 201 -18.75 5.31 10.67
CA LYS A 201 -19.03 6.02 11.94
C LYS A 201 -18.77 5.10 13.12
#